data_AF-A0A5R2MTJ4-F1
#
_entry.id   AF-A0A5R2MTJ4-F1
#
_cell.length_a   1.000
_cell.length_b   1.000
_cell.length_c   1.000
_cell.angle_alpha   90.00
_cell.angle_beta   90.00
_cell.angle_gamma   90.00
#
_symmetry.space_group_name_H-M   'P 1'
#
loop_
_entity.id
_entity.type
_entity.pdbx_description
1 polymer ?
#
loop_
_entity_poly.entity_id
_entity_poly.type
_entity_poly.pdbx_seq_one_letter_code
_entity_poly.pdbx_strand_id
1 'polypeptide(L)' 'MATISRTAARVFYYARNVVRDVAPQTLFRARLADRLERARLSGEAARRRLNYYNKLQDCFAPSANAKRISKLPFTPTMYY' A
#
# COMPACT_ATOMS: atom_id res chain seq x y z
N MET A 1 20.49 -29.07 23.52
CA MET A 1 19.17 -28.41 23.63
C MET A 1 19.15 -26.90 23.27
N ALA A 2 20.29 -26.22 23.07
CA ALA A 2 20.33 -24.78 22.72
C ALA A 2 19.97 -24.44 21.25
N THR A 3 19.89 -25.45 20.37
CA THR A 3 19.66 -25.27 18.93
C THR A 3 18.19 -25.07 18.57
N ILE A 4 17.27 -25.79 19.22
CA ILE A 4 15.83 -25.71 18.91
C ILE A 4 15.26 -24.35 19.33
N SER A 5 15.64 -23.83 20.50
CA SER A 5 15.18 -22.51 20.96
C SER A 5 15.70 -21.38 20.07
N ARG A 6 16.96 -21.48 19.60
CA ARG A 6 17.57 -20.50 18.69
C ARG A 6 16.93 -20.52 17.30
N THR A 7 16.58 -21.71 16.78
CA THR A 7 15.86 -21.84 15.51
C THR A 7 14.44 -21.31 15.62
N ALA A 8 13.71 -21.64 16.70
CA ALA A 8 12.36 -21.13 16.94
C ALA A 8 12.34 -19.60 17.08
N ALA A 9 13.30 -19.03 17.82
CA ALA A 9 13.46 -17.58 17.95
C ALA A 9 13.70 -16.89 16.60
N ARG A 10 14.50 -17.52 15.73
CA ARG A 10 14.78 -17.00 14.38
C ARG A 10 13.55 -17.03 13.48
N VAL A 11 12.77 -18.11 13.50
CA VAL A 11 11.51 -18.19 12.74
C VAL A 11 10.51 -17.16 13.24
N PHE A 12 10.36 -17.01 14.56
CA PHE A 12 9.48 -16.00 15.14
C PHE A 12 9.90 -14.58 14.75
N TYR A 13 11.21 -14.29 14.75
CA TYR A 13 11.75 -13.01 14.31
C TYR A 13 11.36 -12.67 12.87
N TYR A 14 11.61 -13.58 11.93
CA TYR A 14 11.27 -13.34 10.52
C TYR A 14 9.76 -13.29 10.29
N ALA A 15 8.99 -14.18 10.92
CA ALA A 15 7.53 -14.16 10.82
C ALA A 15 6.95 -12.83 11.31
N ARG A 16 7.44 -12.32 12.45
CA ARG A 16 7.03 -11.02 12.98
C ARG A 16 7.37 -9.87 12.03
N ASN A 17 8.54 -9.89 11.41
CA ASN A 17 8.93 -8.84 10.46
C ASN A 17 8.08 -8.89 9.19
N VAL A 18 7.85 -10.08 8.62
CA VAL A 18 6.94 -10.24 7.46
C VAL A 18 5.54 -9.73 7.78
N VAL A 19 5.00 -10.07 8.96
CA VAL A 19 3.70 -9.54 9.40
C VAL A 19 3.75 -8.02 9.56
N ARG A 20 4.82 -7.47 10.13
CA ARG A 20 4.99 -6.02 10.31
C ARG A 20 5.03 -5.26 8.98
N ASP A 21 5.59 -5.86 7.94
CA ASP A 21 5.71 -5.22 6.62
C ASP A 21 4.42 -5.37 5.80
N VAL A 22 3.76 -6.52 5.90
CA VAL A 22 2.56 -6.83 5.10
C VAL A 22 1.29 -6.26 5.73
N ALA A 23 1.12 -6.36 7.05
CA ALA A 23 -0.13 -6.03 7.73
C ALA A 23 -0.57 -4.56 7.53
N PRO A 24 0.31 -3.54 7.61
CA PRO A 24 -0.11 -2.16 7.39
C PRO A 24 -0.65 -1.94 5.98
N GLN A 25 0.01 -2.52 4.96
CA GLN A 25 -0.38 -2.36 3.57
C GLN A 25 -1.70 -3.07 3.26
N THR A 26 -1.89 -4.29 3.78
CA THR A 26 -3.12 -5.05 3.57
C THR A 26 -4.30 -4.40 4.28
N LEU A 27 -4.13 -3.96 5.53
CA LEU A 27 -5.16 -3.23 6.28
C LEU A 27 -5.49 -1.88 5.62
N PHE A 28 -4.48 -1.15 5.15
CA PHE A 28 -4.70 0.11 4.45
C PHE A 28 -5.48 -0.11 3.14
N ARG A 29 -5.09 -1.09 2.32
CA ARG A 29 -5.79 -1.43 1.08
C ARG A 29 -7.24 -1.88 1.33
N ALA A 30 -7.47 -2.70 2.35
CA ALA A 30 -8.80 -3.14 2.73
C ALA A 30 -9.71 -1.97 3.17
N ARG A 31 -9.14 -0.94 3.81
CA ARG A 31 -9.86 0.25 4.28
C ARG A 31 -9.87 1.41 3.29
N LEU A 32 -9.14 1.30 2.17
CA LEU A 32 -8.94 2.40 1.24
C LEU A 32 -10.26 2.87 0.63
N ALA A 33 -11.13 1.95 0.23
CA ALA A 33 -12.43 2.27 -0.37
C ALA A 33 -13.31 3.08 0.61
N ASP A 34 -13.45 2.62 1.86
CA ASP A 34 -14.21 3.34 2.90
C ASP A 34 -13.60 4.72 3.21
N ARG A 35 -12.26 4.81 3.29
CA ARG A 35 -11.58 6.09 3.49
C ARG A 35 -11.78 7.07 2.33
N LEU A 36 -11.75 6.57 1.09
CA LEU A 36 -12.00 7.39 -0.10
C LEU A 36 -13.46 7.84 -0.16
N GLU A 37 -14.41 6.99 0.21
CA GLU A 37 -15.82 7.39 0.26
C GLU A 37 -16.06 8.45 1.34
N ARG A 38 -15.49 8.28 2.54
CA ARG A 38 -15.53 9.31 3.58
C ARG A 38 -14.85 10.61 3.15
N ALA A 39 -13.73 10.55 2.42
CA ALA A 39 -13.05 11.74 1.89
C ALA A 39 -13.84 12.42 0.76
N ARG A 40 -14.57 11.65 -0.05
CA ARG A 40 -15.51 12.15 -1.06
C ARG A 40 -16.66 12.90 -0.40
N LEU A 41 -17.10 12.40 0.77
CA LEU A 41 -18.15 12.99 1.61
C LEU A 41 -17.64 14.14 2.51
N SER A 42 -16.32 14.28 2.74
CA SER A 42 -15.73 15.25 3.67
C SER A 42 -15.67 16.70 3.16
N GLY A 43 -16.61 17.09 2.30
CA GLY A 43 -16.90 18.49 2.01
C GLY A 43 -16.09 19.14 0.89
N GLU A 44 -16.64 20.24 0.40
CA GLU A 44 -16.20 21.05 -0.74
C GLU A 44 -14.71 21.44 -0.68
N ALA A 45 -14.16 21.64 0.51
CA ALA A 45 -12.76 22.00 0.72
C ALA A 45 -11.77 20.89 0.30
N ALA A 46 -12.07 19.62 0.63
CA ALA A 46 -11.25 18.49 0.22
C ALA A 46 -11.29 18.31 -1.31
N ARG A 47 -12.48 18.43 -1.91
CA ARG A 47 -12.68 18.43 -3.37
C ARG A 47 -11.93 19.56 -4.07
N ARG A 48 -12.00 20.80 -3.56
CA ARG A 48 -11.24 21.94 -4.11
C ARG A 48 -9.74 21.68 -4.09
N ARG A 49 -9.21 21.15 -2.99
CA ARG A 49 -7.78 20.86 -2.85
C ARG A 49 -7.33 19.72 -3.76
N LEU A 50 -8.15 18.67 -3.88
CA LEU A 50 -7.91 17.57 -4.81
C LEU A 50 -7.93 18.07 -6.26
N ASN A 51 -8.91 18.87 -6.65
CA ASN A 51 -8.98 19.47 -8.00
C ASN A 51 -7.84 20.45 -8.27
N TYR A 52 -7.38 21.21 -7.26
CA TYR A 52 -6.25 22.12 -7.41
C TYR A 52 -4.94 21.38 -7.73
N TYR A 53 -4.68 20.26 -7.06
CA TYR A 53 -3.48 19.46 -7.30
C TYR A 53 -3.65 18.48 -8.48
N ASN A 54 -4.87 18.04 -8.74
CA ASN A 54 -5.18 17.14 -9.85
C ASN A 54 -5.27 17.94 -11.14
N LYS A 55 -4.15 18.04 -11.86
CA LYS A 55 -4.10 18.68 -13.18
C LYS A 55 -4.62 17.81 -14.31
N LEU A 56 -5.18 16.63 -14.00
CA LEU A 56 -5.81 15.76 -14.99
C LEU A 56 -7.12 16.40 -15.43
N GLN A 57 -7.06 17.11 -16.56
CA GLN A 57 -8.23 17.73 -17.19
C GLN A 57 -9.03 16.70 -18.01
N ASP A 58 -8.36 15.64 -18.47
CA ASP A 58 -8.95 14.57 -19.26
C ASP A 58 -9.08 13.27 -18.48
N CYS A 59 -10.11 12.50 -18.84
CA CYS A 59 -10.25 11.13 -18.36
C CYS A 59 -9.03 10.29 -18.76
N PHE A 60 -8.31 9.76 -17.78
CA PHE A 60 -7.19 8.87 -18.03
C PHE A 60 -7.68 7.49 -18.48
N ALA A 61 -7.45 7.16 -19.75
CA ALA A 61 -7.61 5.81 -20.28
C ALA A 61 -6.22 5.12 -20.28
N PRO A 62 -6.03 4.02 -19.53
CA PRO A 62 -4.77 3.28 -19.59
C PRO A 62 -4.53 2.77 -21.02
N SER A 63 -3.29 2.91 -21.52
CA SER A 63 -2.93 2.30 -22.81
C SER A 63 -2.97 0.77 -22.72
N ALA A 64 -3.06 0.10 -23.87
CA ALA A 64 -3.01 -1.38 -23.92
C ALA A 64 -1.75 -1.97 -23.26
N ASN A 65 -0.69 -1.18 -23.14
CA ASN A 65 0.58 -1.56 -22.53
C ASN A 65 0.69 -1.18 -21.04
N ALA A 66 -0.33 -0.53 -20.46
CA ALA A 66 -0.31 -0.11 -19.06
C ALA A 66 -0.25 -1.33 -18.13
N LYS A 67 0.77 -1.37 -17.27
CA LYS A 67 0.94 -2.45 -16.28
C LYS A 67 0.30 -2.06 -14.95
N ARG A 68 -0.43 -3.00 -14.34
CA ARG A 68 -0.89 -2.85 -12.96
C ARG A 68 0.32 -2.66 -12.06
N ILE A 69 0.18 -1.83 -11.02
CA ILE A 69 1.25 -1.61 -10.03
C ILE A 69 1.74 -2.92 -9.38
N SER A 70 0.84 -3.90 -9.20
CA SER A 70 1.18 -5.24 -8.69
C SER A 70 1.98 -6.11 -9.66
N LYS A 71 2.13 -5.68 -10.91
CA LYS A 71 2.88 -6.36 -11.98
C LYS A 71 4.13 -5.58 -12.39
N LEU A 72 4.44 -4.47 -11.71
CA LEU A 72 5.71 -3.79 -11.90
C LEU A 72 6.83 -4.64 -11.29
N PRO A 73 7.95 -4.82 -12.00
CA PRO A 73 9.12 -5.46 -11.41
C PRO A 73 9.56 -4.63 -10.20
N PHE A 74 9.62 -5.29 -9.04
CA PHE A 74 10.03 -4.68 -7.79
C PHE A 74 11.33 -5.34 -7.34
N THR A 75 12.33 -4.52 -7.07
CA THR A 75 13.58 -4.96 -6.45
C THR A 75 13.63 -4.33 -5.06
N PRO A 76 13.66 -5.13 -3.99
CA PRO A 76 13.80 -4.58 -2.64
C PRO A 76 15.11 -3.81 -2.54
N THR A 77 15.03 -2.59 -2.04
CA THR A 77 16.16 -1.70 -1.79
C THR A 77 16.35 -1.56 -0.28
N MET A 78 17.50 -1.06 0.17
CA MET A 78 17.74 -0.84 1.61
C MET A 78 16.70 0.11 2.24
N TYR A 79 16.07 0.96 1.43
CA TYR A 79 15.14 2.00 1.87
C TYR A 79 13.65 1.64 1.67
N TYR A 80 13.33 0.65 0.83
CA TYR A 80 11.97 0.27 0.45
C TYR A 80 11.91 -1.21 0.04
#